data_AF-A0A015K0T3-F1
#
_entry.id   AF-A0A015K0T3-F1
#
_cell.length_a   1.000
_cell.length_b   1.000
_cell.length_c   1.000
_cell.angle_alpha   90.00
_cell.angle_beta   90.00
_cell.angle_gamma   90.00
#
_symmetry.space_group_name_H-M   'P 1'
#
loop_
_entity.id
_entity.type
_entity.pdbx_description
1 polymer ?
#
loop_
_entity_poly.entity_id
_entity_poly.type
_entity_poly.pdbx_seq_one_letter_code
_entity_poly.pdbx_strand_id
1 'polypeptide(L)'
;MVKQTFINIWKSLMQSLQFMSPKSDLCENCELMKMDIRYIIQHEKKLESTENYLAHLKRAQQERDYYNSNIALAIEDGRNNSNPSGSQILFKTFEGSAHIAYDWAQNVQIPHSPQQVGSLFFKSPRKVHLFGVCNTGNYPNTQQINYVIDEGEMADDGKQGKGANCTLSLVLHAIQKYNRGEKKLIVACDNCVGQNKNNFTLFFYSWLIDRGIYDEIELNFMIPGHTKFICDGCFGLIKILYRKSIVNTVDDVVSIINRSTTNNFNIAQRYLNGKGFQYYDFKSHFQMFKKLPNIQKYHHFYFSSQHPGVVFYKDKLEDVYEKTTIRTFSYAINILPPIIASRPLSLKRQEELYKEIAPYVDVPFREITCPKPELQNE
;
A
#
# COMPACT_ATOMS: atom_id res chain seq x y z
N MET A 1 26.37 -7.06 -32.92
CA MET A 1 27.25 -6.70 -31.78
C MET A 1 26.46 -6.90 -30.50
N VAL A 2 26.64 -8.03 -29.81
CA VAL A 2 25.87 -8.36 -28.61
C VAL A 2 26.30 -7.40 -27.50
N LYS A 3 25.36 -6.60 -26.96
CA LYS A 3 25.60 -5.82 -25.75
C LYS A 3 25.76 -6.79 -24.58
N GLN A 4 26.96 -7.31 -24.38
CA GLN A 4 27.31 -8.01 -23.16
C GLN A 4 27.30 -6.96 -22.04
N THR A 5 26.27 -6.95 -21.21
CA THR A 5 26.20 -6.04 -20.07
C THR A 5 27.33 -6.36 -19.11
N PHE A 6 27.92 -5.34 -18.48
CA PHE A 6 28.95 -5.47 -17.43
C PHE A 6 28.61 -6.55 -16.41
N ILE A 7 27.32 -6.68 -16.06
CA ILE A 7 26.78 -7.68 -15.14
C ILE A 7 27.07 -9.12 -15.60
N ASN A 8 26.94 -9.41 -16.90
CA ASN A 8 27.15 -10.76 -17.43
C ASN A 8 28.64 -11.14 -17.42
N ILE A 9 29.51 -10.19 -17.77
CA ILE A 9 30.97 -10.38 -17.71
C ILE A 9 31.44 -10.55 -16.26
N TRP A 10 30.91 -9.73 -15.35
CA TRP A 10 31.20 -9.84 -13.92
C TRP A 10 30.79 -11.20 -13.37
N LYS A 11 29.57 -11.65 -13.66
CA LYS A 11 29.06 -12.96 -13.20
C LYS A 11 29.88 -14.12 -13.75
N SER A 12 30.42 -14.03 -14.98
CA SER A 12 31.27 -15.10 -15.53
C SER A 12 32.67 -15.12 -14.92
N LEU A 13 33.27 -13.95 -14.66
CA LEU A 13 34.66 -13.82 -14.21
C LEU A 13 34.83 -13.88 -12.69
N MET A 14 33.82 -13.47 -11.92
CA MET A 14 33.89 -13.29 -10.47
C MET A 14 32.80 -14.12 -9.77
N GLN A 15 32.75 -15.43 -10.03
CA GLN A 15 31.71 -16.33 -9.50
C GLN A 15 31.67 -16.37 -7.96
N SER A 16 32.82 -16.15 -7.31
CA SER A 16 32.96 -16.08 -5.85
C SER A 16 32.61 -14.72 -5.24
N LEU A 17 32.52 -13.66 -6.07
CA LEU A 17 32.31 -12.29 -5.62
C LEU A 17 30.94 -11.78 -6.08
N GLN A 18 29.94 -12.06 -5.25
CA GLN A 18 28.58 -11.58 -5.46
C GLN A 18 28.43 -10.19 -4.84
N PHE A 19 27.94 -9.22 -5.63
CA PHE A 19 27.42 -7.99 -5.05
C PHE A 19 26.31 -8.37 -4.08
N MET A 20 26.45 -8.00 -2.80
CA MET A 20 25.32 -8.10 -1.88
C MET A 20 24.16 -7.35 -2.52
N SER A 21 23.03 -8.03 -2.69
CA SER A 21 21.78 -7.36 -2.97
C SER A 21 21.60 -6.25 -1.93
N PRO A 22 21.22 -5.01 -2.34
CA PRO A 22 21.08 -3.89 -1.40
C PRO A 22 20.23 -4.35 -0.22
N LYS A 23 20.74 -4.12 1.01
CA LYS A 23 20.14 -4.57 2.28
C LYS A 23 18.61 -4.44 2.17
N SER A 24 17.95 -5.56 1.91
CA SER A 24 16.49 -5.65 2.03
C SER A 24 16.15 -5.51 3.50
N ASP A 25 14.93 -5.09 3.82
CA ASP A 25 14.37 -5.38 5.14
C ASP A 25 14.58 -6.88 5.36
N LEU A 26 15.42 -7.21 6.33
CA LEU A 26 15.81 -8.58 6.59
C LEU A 26 14.61 -9.23 7.29
N CYS A 27 14.20 -10.40 6.79
CA CYS A 27 13.21 -11.18 7.51
C CYS A 27 13.78 -11.59 8.87
N GLU A 28 13.13 -11.13 9.95
CA GLU A 28 13.56 -11.40 11.32
C GLU A 28 13.70 -12.91 11.57
N ASN A 29 12.73 -13.70 11.10
CA ASN A 29 12.80 -15.16 11.19
C ASN A 29 14.03 -15.74 10.46
N CYS A 30 14.35 -15.24 9.27
CA CYS A 30 15.56 -15.66 8.56
C CYS A 30 16.82 -15.33 9.36
N GLU A 31 16.90 -14.14 9.95
CA GLU A 31 18.08 -13.71 10.72
C GLU A 31 18.23 -14.51 12.01
N LEU A 32 17.15 -14.73 12.75
CA LEU A 32 17.14 -15.58 13.95
C LEU A 32 17.58 -17.01 13.60
N MET A 33 16.98 -17.64 12.59
CA MET A 33 17.36 -19.00 12.17
C MET A 33 18.82 -19.08 11.70
N LYS A 34 19.33 -18.08 10.96
CA LYS A 34 20.75 -18.02 10.56
C LYS A 34 21.67 -17.90 11.77
N MET A 35 21.29 -17.09 12.76
CA MET A 35 22.04 -16.95 14.01
C MET A 35 22.07 -18.30 14.75
N ASP A 36 20.93 -18.94 14.90
CA ASP A 36 20.82 -20.25 15.56
C ASP A 36 21.69 -21.30 14.85
N ILE A 37 21.56 -21.45 13.53
CA ILE A 37 22.36 -22.40 12.73
C ILE A 37 23.87 -22.16 12.88
N ARG A 38 24.30 -20.90 13.03
CA ARG A 38 25.71 -20.54 13.18
C ARG A 38 26.29 -21.02 14.51
N TYR A 39 25.52 -20.92 15.60
CA TYR A 39 26.01 -21.18 16.95
C TYR A 39 25.60 -22.55 17.51
N ILE A 40 24.68 -23.27 16.89
CA ILE A 40 24.33 -24.64 17.30
C ILE A 40 25.53 -25.58 17.01
N ILE A 41 26.02 -26.21 18.09
CA ILE A 41 27.09 -27.22 18.06
C ILE A 41 26.52 -28.63 17.82
N GLN A 42 25.33 -28.92 18.37
CA GLN A 42 24.68 -30.23 18.25
C GLN A 42 24.16 -30.46 16.82
N HIS A 43 24.66 -31.50 16.16
CA HIS A 43 24.39 -31.77 14.74
C HIS A 43 22.89 -31.92 14.42
N GLU A 44 22.14 -32.66 15.23
CA GLU A 44 20.70 -32.91 15.01
C GLU A 44 19.88 -31.61 15.08
N LYS A 45 20.11 -30.78 16.10
CA LYS A 45 19.44 -29.47 16.24
C LYS A 45 19.81 -28.51 15.10
N LYS A 46 21.04 -28.62 14.60
CA LYS A 46 21.52 -27.81 13.47
C LYS A 46 20.82 -28.22 12.18
N LEU A 47 20.65 -29.53 11.95
CA LEU A 47 19.86 -30.08 10.85
C LEU A 47 18.42 -29.58 10.90
N GLU A 48 17.74 -29.77 12.03
CA GLU A 48 16.35 -29.32 12.22
C GLU A 48 16.17 -27.81 11.96
N SER A 49 17.06 -26.97 12.52
CA SER A 49 17.03 -25.53 12.29
C SER A 49 17.28 -25.17 10.82
N THR A 50 18.14 -25.92 10.14
CA THR A 50 18.42 -25.73 8.70
C THR A 50 17.22 -26.14 7.85
N GLU A 51 16.56 -27.24 8.17
CA GLU A 51 15.33 -27.69 7.49
C GLU A 51 14.20 -26.67 7.65
N ASN A 52 14.00 -26.13 8.87
CA ASN A 52 13.04 -25.07 9.14
C ASN A 52 13.34 -23.79 8.34
N TYR A 53 14.61 -23.41 8.25
CA TYR A 53 15.05 -22.26 7.45
C TYR A 53 14.77 -22.47 5.95
N LEU A 54 15.11 -23.64 5.41
CA LEU A 54 14.85 -23.98 4.00
C LEU A 54 13.34 -24.05 3.71
N ALA A 55 12.54 -24.58 4.63
CA ALA A 55 11.09 -24.62 4.51
C ALA A 55 10.49 -23.21 4.50
N HIS A 56 10.98 -22.30 5.35
CA HIS A 56 10.58 -20.90 5.36
C HIS A 56 10.91 -20.19 4.04
N LEU A 57 12.12 -20.39 3.50
CA LEU A 57 12.52 -19.83 2.20
C LEU A 57 11.68 -20.39 1.05
N LYS A 58 11.42 -21.71 1.05
CA LYS A 58 10.57 -22.35 0.05
C LYS A 58 9.16 -21.77 0.07
N ARG A 59 8.58 -21.58 1.26
CA ARG A 59 7.28 -20.93 1.42
C ARG A 59 7.29 -19.50 0.86
N ALA A 60 8.30 -18.70 1.22
CA ALA A 60 8.42 -17.32 0.71
C ALA A 60 8.54 -17.28 -0.83
N GLN A 61 9.24 -18.24 -1.44
CA GLN A 61 9.33 -18.36 -2.89
C GLN A 61 7.99 -18.74 -3.51
N GLN A 62 7.25 -19.69 -2.93
CA GLN A 62 5.92 -20.09 -3.42
C GLN A 62 4.94 -18.91 -3.41
N GLU A 63 4.91 -18.13 -2.33
CA GLU A 63 4.08 -16.92 -2.25
C GLU A 63 4.48 -15.88 -3.29
N ARG A 64 5.78 -15.74 -3.55
CA ARG A 64 6.29 -14.83 -4.58
C ARG A 64 5.88 -15.26 -5.98
N ASP A 65 5.97 -16.54 -6.26
CA ASP A 65 5.60 -17.11 -7.57
C ASP A 65 4.09 -16.97 -7.80
N TYR A 66 3.29 -17.17 -6.76
CA TYR A 66 1.84 -16.96 -6.80
C TYR A 66 1.48 -15.49 -7.05
N TYR A 67 2.12 -14.55 -6.33
CA TYR A 67 1.99 -13.10 -6.60
C TYR A 67 2.33 -12.74 -8.05
N ASN A 68 3.45 -13.23 -8.57
CA ASN A 68 3.86 -12.96 -9.96
C ASN A 68 2.91 -13.58 -10.99
N SER A 69 2.37 -14.77 -10.70
CA SER A 69 1.40 -15.45 -11.57
C SER A 69 0.09 -14.67 -11.65
N ASN A 70 -0.40 -14.13 -10.52
CA ASN A 70 -1.59 -13.28 -10.49
C ASN A 70 -1.41 -11.98 -11.29
N ILE A 71 -0.21 -11.39 -11.25
CA ILE A 71 0.13 -10.24 -12.10
C ILE A 71 0.09 -10.63 -13.58
N ALA A 72 0.72 -11.75 -13.94
CA ALA A 72 0.78 -12.22 -15.33
C ALA A 72 -0.64 -12.47 -15.89
N LEU A 73 -1.50 -13.12 -15.10
CA LEU A 73 -2.90 -13.36 -15.43
C LEU A 73 -3.66 -12.04 -15.65
N ALA A 74 -3.55 -11.10 -14.71
CA ALA A 74 -4.24 -9.81 -14.83
C ALA A 74 -3.76 -8.98 -16.04
N ILE A 75 -2.48 -9.10 -16.43
CA ILE A 75 -1.96 -8.48 -17.65
C ILE A 75 -2.55 -9.12 -18.90
N GLU A 76 -2.66 -10.45 -18.93
CA GLU A 76 -3.27 -11.18 -20.04
C GLU A 76 -4.76 -10.84 -20.19
N ASP A 77 -5.51 -10.87 -19.08
CA ASP A 77 -6.92 -10.44 -19.03
C ASP A 77 -7.07 -8.98 -19.49
N GLY A 78 -6.19 -8.09 -19.00
CA GLY A 78 -6.17 -6.68 -19.38
C GLY A 78 -5.87 -6.43 -20.87
N ARG A 79 -5.13 -7.31 -21.55
CA ARG A 79 -4.92 -7.25 -23.01
C ARG A 79 -6.17 -7.62 -23.80
N ASN A 80 -6.93 -8.57 -23.27
CA ASN A 80 -8.16 -9.06 -23.89
C ASN A 80 -9.37 -8.18 -23.54
N ASN A 81 -9.27 -7.34 -22.52
CA ASN A 81 -10.31 -6.42 -22.11
C ASN A 81 -10.40 -5.22 -23.08
N SER A 82 -11.51 -5.17 -23.82
CA SER A 82 -11.79 -4.08 -24.78
C SER A 82 -12.41 -2.84 -24.12
N ASN A 83 -12.75 -2.90 -22.82
CA ASN A 83 -13.39 -1.79 -22.13
C ASN A 83 -12.42 -0.62 -21.96
N PRO A 84 -12.88 0.63 -22.17
CA PRO A 84 -12.06 1.80 -21.94
C PRO A 84 -11.70 1.92 -20.45
N SER A 85 -10.55 2.52 -20.18
CA SER A 85 -10.12 2.77 -18.81
C SER A 85 -11.00 3.83 -18.12
N GLY A 86 -11.30 3.63 -16.83
CA GLY A 86 -11.78 4.69 -15.95
C GLY A 86 -13.29 4.96 -15.93
N SER A 87 -14.12 3.96 -16.25
CA SER A 87 -15.56 4.11 -16.04
C SER A 87 -15.95 3.70 -14.61
N GLN A 88 -16.53 4.64 -13.86
CA GLN A 88 -17.12 4.37 -12.54
C GLN A 88 -18.42 3.54 -12.61
N ILE A 89 -18.85 3.12 -13.81
CA ILE A 89 -20.15 2.48 -14.06
C ILE A 89 -19.99 1.09 -14.68
N LEU A 90 -18.85 0.77 -15.29
CA LEU A 90 -18.59 -0.52 -15.92
C LEU A 90 -18.16 -1.56 -14.88
N PHE A 91 -19.01 -1.97 -13.94
CA PHE A 91 -18.68 -3.10 -13.06
C PHE A 91 -19.24 -4.40 -13.65
N LYS A 92 -18.43 -5.47 -13.61
CA LYS A 92 -18.83 -6.85 -13.97
C LYS A 92 -19.27 -7.04 -15.44
N THR A 93 -18.64 -6.30 -16.35
CA THR A 93 -18.88 -6.36 -17.80
C THR A 93 -17.86 -7.23 -18.55
N PHE A 94 -16.82 -7.74 -17.87
CA PHE A 94 -15.75 -8.52 -18.45
C PHE A 94 -15.37 -9.72 -17.56
N GLU A 95 -15.35 -10.90 -18.17
CA GLU A 95 -14.87 -12.14 -17.54
C GLU A 95 -13.33 -12.12 -17.47
N GLY A 96 -12.80 -11.52 -16.41
CA GLY A 96 -11.37 -11.44 -16.17
C GLY A 96 -11.04 -10.88 -14.80
N SER A 97 -9.74 -10.78 -14.52
CA SER A 97 -9.18 -10.46 -13.22
C SER A 97 -8.42 -9.14 -13.26
N ALA A 98 -8.79 -8.22 -12.37
CA ALA A 98 -7.96 -7.07 -12.03
C ALA A 98 -6.98 -7.47 -10.93
N HIS A 99 -5.75 -6.96 -10.98
CA HIS A 99 -4.79 -7.11 -9.88
C HIS A 99 -4.34 -5.74 -9.37
N ILE A 100 -4.57 -5.49 -8.08
CA ILE A 100 -4.08 -4.31 -7.39
C ILE A 100 -3.14 -4.69 -6.26
N ALA A 101 -2.14 -3.85 -6.03
CA ALA A 101 -1.31 -3.93 -4.85
C ALA A 101 -1.24 -2.55 -4.20
N TYR A 102 -1.22 -2.46 -2.87
CA TYR A 102 -1.14 -1.15 -2.20
C TYR A 102 -0.32 -1.16 -0.93
N ASP A 103 0.28 0.00 -0.64
CA ASP A 103 1.08 0.20 0.55
C ASP A 103 1.20 1.66 0.97
N TRP A 104 1.57 1.86 2.24
CA TRP A 104 1.96 3.14 2.79
C TRP A 104 3.46 3.35 2.68
N ALA A 105 3.88 4.35 1.92
CA ALA A 105 5.27 4.76 1.96
C ALA A 105 5.63 5.41 3.30
N GLN A 106 6.93 5.43 3.58
CA GLN A 106 7.51 6.33 4.56
C GLN A 106 7.11 7.78 4.23
N ASN A 107 6.66 8.52 5.24
CA ASN A 107 6.26 9.91 5.06
C ASN A 107 7.43 10.74 4.53
N VAL A 108 7.12 11.68 3.63
CA VAL A 108 8.07 12.72 3.23
C VAL A 108 7.80 13.98 4.05
N GLN A 109 8.72 14.95 3.97
CA GLN A 109 8.73 16.12 4.85
C GLN A 109 8.87 17.40 4.03
N ILE A 110 8.15 18.44 4.42
CA ILE A 110 8.30 19.77 3.84
C ILE A 110 8.60 20.80 4.94
N PRO A 111 9.56 21.72 4.73
CA PRO A 111 10.43 21.81 3.57
C PRO A 111 11.51 20.70 3.53
N HIS A 112 12.03 20.42 2.35
CA HIS A 112 13.20 19.56 2.11
C HIS A 112 14.15 20.22 1.11
N SER A 113 15.45 20.07 1.35
CA SER A 113 16.50 20.49 0.41
C SER A 113 17.59 19.41 0.37
N PRO A 114 18.20 19.14 -0.79
CA PRO A 114 19.36 18.23 -0.88
C PRO A 114 20.54 18.72 -0.04
N GLN A 115 20.65 20.04 0.16
CA GLN A 115 21.63 20.68 1.02
C GLN A 115 20.96 21.11 2.34
N GLN A 116 20.44 20.12 3.08
CA GLN A 116 19.69 20.37 4.29
C GLN A 116 20.57 21.02 5.37
N VAL A 117 20.08 22.12 5.93
CA VAL A 117 20.75 22.81 7.04
C VAL A 117 20.74 21.90 8.28
N GLY A 118 21.90 21.76 8.93
CA GLY A 118 22.11 20.89 10.09
C GLY A 118 21.05 21.03 11.19
N SER A 119 20.57 22.24 11.45
CA SER A 119 19.57 22.51 12.48
C SER A 119 18.17 21.97 12.17
N LEU A 120 17.84 21.73 10.89
CA LEU A 120 16.54 21.14 10.51
C LEU A 120 16.47 19.63 10.85
N PHE A 121 17.62 18.96 10.99
CA PHE A 121 17.67 17.53 11.35
C PHE A 121 17.11 17.23 12.75
N PHE A 122 17.14 18.21 13.65
CA PHE A 122 16.63 18.07 15.03
C PHE A 122 15.21 18.60 15.21
N LYS A 123 14.58 19.08 14.13
CA LYS A 123 13.23 19.63 14.13
C LYS A 123 12.25 18.63 13.55
N SER A 124 10.95 18.90 13.68
CA SER A 124 9.89 18.10 13.07
C SER A 124 9.21 18.88 11.95
N PRO A 125 9.71 18.80 10.70
CA PRO A 125 9.05 19.40 9.53
C PRO A 125 7.62 18.87 9.34
N ARG A 126 6.84 19.59 8.53
CA ARG A 126 5.46 19.21 8.19
C ARG A 126 5.48 17.90 7.41
N LYS A 127 4.70 16.91 7.85
CA LYS A 127 4.68 15.58 7.23
C LYS A 127 3.70 15.56 6.06
N VAL A 128 4.12 14.91 4.99
CA VAL A 128 3.25 14.55 3.87
C VAL A 128 3.21 13.03 3.78
N HIS A 129 2.01 12.48 3.90
CA HIS A 129 1.75 11.06 3.83
C HIS A 129 1.55 10.64 2.38
N LEU A 130 2.14 9.49 2.03
CA LEU A 130 2.07 8.90 0.71
C LEU A 130 1.50 7.49 0.81
N PHE A 131 0.42 7.24 0.08
CA PHE A 131 -0.19 5.90 -0.08
C PHE A 131 -0.26 5.55 -1.56
N GLY A 132 0.30 4.41 -1.93
CA GLY A 132 0.33 3.94 -3.32
C GLY A 132 -0.68 2.83 -3.53
N VAL A 133 -1.50 2.91 -4.57
CA VAL A 133 -2.28 1.79 -5.10
C VAL A 133 -1.85 1.56 -6.54
N CYS A 134 -1.21 0.44 -6.80
CA CYS A 134 -0.71 0.03 -8.10
C CYS A 134 -1.68 -0.95 -8.75
N ASN A 135 -2.17 -0.62 -9.94
CA ASN A 135 -2.87 -1.58 -10.79
C ASN A 135 -1.87 -2.18 -11.79
N THR A 136 -1.57 -3.47 -11.60
CA THR A 136 -0.61 -4.20 -12.42
C THR A 136 -1.24 -4.85 -13.65
N GLY A 137 -2.57 -5.02 -13.66
CA GLY A 137 -3.33 -5.51 -14.81
C GLY A 137 -3.64 -4.41 -15.83
N ASN A 138 -3.29 -3.15 -15.52
CA ASN A 138 -3.47 -2.05 -16.44
C ASN A 138 -2.58 -2.25 -17.68
N TYR A 139 -3.23 -2.53 -18.81
CA TYR A 139 -2.59 -2.63 -20.13
C TYR A 139 -2.90 -1.36 -20.96
N PRO A 140 -1.93 -0.80 -21.72
CA PRO A 140 -0.57 -1.32 -21.96
C PRO A 140 0.45 -1.02 -20.84
N ASN A 141 0.14 -0.15 -19.88
CA ASN A 141 1.08 0.26 -18.84
C ASN A 141 0.48 0.11 -17.45
N THR A 142 1.22 -0.57 -16.57
CA THR A 142 1.02 -0.53 -15.13
C THR A 142 0.97 0.93 -14.65
N GLN A 143 0.08 1.19 -13.69
CA GLN A 143 -0.11 2.53 -13.15
C GLN A 143 -0.32 2.48 -11.64
N GLN A 144 0.43 3.30 -10.92
CA GLN A 144 0.27 3.56 -9.49
C GLN A 144 -0.28 4.97 -9.24
N ILE A 145 -1.44 5.03 -8.61
CA ILE A 145 -1.96 6.24 -7.99
C ILE A 145 -1.27 6.40 -6.64
N ASN A 146 -0.60 7.52 -6.46
CA ASN A 146 0.06 7.92 -5.23
C ASN A 146 -0.76 9.04 -4.58
N TYR A 147 -1.48 8.71 -3.53
CA TYR A 147 -2.25 9.67 -2.75
C TYR A 147 -1.30 10.52 -1.92
N VAL A 148 -1.39 11.84 -2.08
CA VAL A 148 -0.59 12.84 -1.39
C VAL A 148 -1.47 13.56 -0.39
N ILE A 149 -1.18 13.37 0.89
CA ILE A 149 -2.04 13.82 1.99
C ILE A 149 -1.21 14.60 2.99
N ASP A 150 -1.55 15.87 3.22
CA ASP A 150 -0.90 16.66 4.25
C ASP A 150 -1.24 16.16 5.67
N GLU A 151 -0.37 16.37 6.66
CA GLU A 151 -0.66 15.97 8.05
C GLU A 151 -1.90 16.65 8.65
N GLY A 152 -2.30 17.82 8.14
CA GLY A 152 -3.55 18.52 8.48
C GLY A 152 -4.77 18.13 7.62
N GLU A 153 -4.61 17.13 6.74
CA GLU A 153 -5.67 16.66 5.82
C GLU A 153 -6.06 15.20 6.08
N MET A 154 -5.45 14.54 7.07
CA MET A 154 -5.74 13.15 7.42
C MET A 154 -7.16 12.98 7.95
N ALA A 155 -7.76 11.80 7.72
CA ALA A 155 -9.11 11.48 8.19
C ALA A 155 -9.27 11.64 9.71
N ASP A 156 -10.40 12.22 10.15
CA ASP A 156 -10.71 12.41 11.56
C ASP A 156 -11.36 11.16 12.20
N ASP A 157 -10.59 10.07 12.36
CA ASP A 157 -11.10 8.81 12.91
C ASP A 157 -10.80 8.63 14.43
N GLY A 158 -10.61 9.74 15.13
CA GLY A 158 -10.28 9.80 16.56
C GLY A 158 -8.77 9.65 16.87
N LYS A 159 -7.95 9.23 15.90
CA LYS A 159 -6.48 9.26 15.98
C LYS A 159 -5.91 9.87 14.71
N GLN A 160 -4.95 10.79 14.82
CA GLN A 160 -4.27 11.30 13.63
C GLN A 160 -3.41 10.18 13.03
N GLY A 161 -3.74 9.67 11.84
CA GLY A 161 -2.88 8.70 11.17
C GLY A 161 -3.51 7.78 10.13
N LYS A 162 -2.72 6.76 9.76
CA LYS A 162 -2.95 5.78 8.70
C LYS A 162 -3.95 4.68 9.13
N GLY A 163 -5.10 5.07 9.68
CA GLY A 163 -6.11 4.15 10.20
C GLY A 163 -6.89 3.41 9.09
N ALA A 164 -7.70 2.41 9.49
CA ALA A 164 -8.50 1.61 8.56
C ALA A 164 -9.45 2.46 7.69
N ASN A 165 -10.13 3.46 8.27
CA ASN A 165 -11.03 4.35 7.52
C ASN A 165 -10.27 5.10 6.41
N CYS A 166 -9.10 5.67 6.73
CA CYS A 166 -8.24 6.34 5.76
C CYS A 166 -7.81 5.37 4.65
N THR A 167 -7.14 4.26 4.99
CA THR A 167 -6.62 3.30 4.02
C THR A 167 -7.71 2.76 3.09
N LEU A 168 -8.82 2.26 3.64
CA LEU A 168 -9.89 1.64 2.84
C LEU A 168 -10.61 2.65 1.95
N SER A 169 -10.69 3.92 2.34
CA SER A 169 -11.24 4.98 1.51
C SER A 169 -10.39 5.24 0.27
N LEU A 170 -9.06 5.27 0.43
CA LEU A 170 -8.12 5.43 -0.67
C LEU A 170 -8.13 4.21 -1.61
N VAL A 171 -8.25 3.00 -1.04
CA VAL A 171 -8.41 1.76 -1.81
C VAL A 171 -9.71 1.77 -2.61
N LEU A 172 -10.84 2.15 -2.00
CA LEU A 172 -12.13 2.25 -2.70
C LEU A 172 -12.05 3.23 -3.88
N HIS A 173 -11.49 4.42 -3.65
CA HIS A 173 -11.31 5.41 -4.71
C HIS A 173 -10.41 4.88 -5.84
N ALA A 174 -9.34 4.15 -5.51
CA ALA A 174 -8.47 3.55 -6.51
C ALA A 174 -9.19 2.46 -7.32
N ILE A 175 -9.93 1.57 -6.67
CA ILE A 175 -10.76 0.53 -7.31
C ILE A 175 -11.72 1.17 -8.31
N GLN A 176 -12.43 2.22 -7.91
CA GLN A 176 -13.37 2.93 -8.80
C GLN A 176 -12.68 3.57 -10.00
N LYS A 177 -11.48 4.13 -9.81
CA LYS A 177 -10.71 4.76 -10.89
C LYS A 177 -10.06 3.74 -11.84
N TYR A 178 -9.71 2.57 -11.32
CA TYR A 178 -9.09 1.49 -12.09
C TYR A 178 -10.09 0.56 -12.77
N ASN A 179 -11.37 0.66 -12.43
CA ASN A 179 -12.40 -0.22 -12.94
C ASN A 179 -12.46 -0.27 -14.47
N ARG A 180 -12.42 -1.48 -15.02
CA ARG A 180 -12.67 -1.78 -16.45
C ARG A 180 -13.63 -2.96 -16.62
N GLY A 181 -14.43 -3.27 -15.61
CA GLY A 181 -15.47 -4.30 -15.70
C GLY A 181 -15.05 -5.70 -15.34
N GLU A 182 -13.82 -5.90 -14.87
CA GLU A 182 -13.36 -7.19 -14.37
C GLU A 182 -14.30 -7.70 -13.27
N LYS A 183 -14.67 -8.97 -13.35
CA LYS A 183 -15.51 -9.63 -12.34
C LYS A 183 -14.74 -10.10 -11.12
N LYS A 184 -13.43 -10.34 -11.27
CA LYS A 184 -12.55 -10.78 -10.20
C LYS A 184 -11.56 -9.69 -9.82
N LEU A 185 -11.38 -9.46 -8.52
CA LEU A 185 -10.30 -8.62 -8.00
C LEU A 185 -9.31 -9.47 -7.20
N ILE A 186 -8.03 -9.37 -7.56
CA ILE A 186 -6.93 -9.95 -6.80
C ILE A 186 -6.17 -8.80 -6.14
N VAL A 187 -5.97 -8.90 -4.84
CA VAL A 187 -5.32 -7.89 -4.01
C VAL A 187 -4.08 -8.46 -3.36
N ALA A 188 -2.96 -7.75 -3.48
CA ALA A 188 -1.74 -8.03 -2.74
C ALA A 188 -1.40 -6.86 -1.81
N CYS A 189 -1.23 -7.14 -0.52
CA CYS A 189 -0.85 -6.10 0.46
C CYS A 189 0.12 -6.62 1.52
N ASP A 190 0.83 -5.69 2.17
CA ASP A 190 1.72 -6.03 3.27
C ASP A 190 0.92 -6.49 4.51
N ASN A 191 1.52 -7.40 5.27
CA ASN A 191 1.03 -7.96 6.52
C ASN A 191 1.21 -6.98 7.70
N CYS A 192 0.70 -5.76 7.54
CA CYS A 192 0.68 -4.73 8.57
C CYS A 192 -0.64 -4.80 9.36
N VAL A 193 -0.59 -5.28 10.62
CA VAL A 193 -1.76 -5.49 11.49
C VAL A 193 -2.60 -4.22 11.68
N GLY A 194 -1.94 -3.08 11.95
CA GLY A 194 -2.62 -1.83 12.28
C GLY A 194 -3.36 -1.18 11.11
N GLN A 195 -2.97 -1.50 9.87
CA GLN A 195 -3.40 -0.79 8.66
C GLN A 195 -4.15 -1.71 7.69
N ASN A 196 -3.55 -2.85 7.36
CA ASN A 196 -4.04 -3.74 6.30
C ASN A 196 -4.68 -5.01 6.86
N LYS A 197 -4.01 -5.72 7.78
CA LYS A 197 -4.46 -7.04 8.27
C LYS A 197 -5.31 -6.93 9.53
N ASN A 198 -6.52 -6.40 9.36
CA ASN A 198 -7.53 -6.28 10.41
C ASN A 198 -8.92 -6.69 9.91
N ASN A 199 -9.87 -6.86 10.84
CA ASN A 199 -11.22 -7.31 10.52
C ASN A 199 -11.99 -6.33 9.62
N PHE A 200 -11.76 -5.01 9.75
CA PHE A 200 -12.43 -4.02 8.89
C PHE A 200 -12.02 -4.17 7.42
N THR A 201 -10.78 -4.59 7.14
CA THR A 201 -10.35 -4.92 5.78
C THR A 201 -11.11 -6.12 5.22
N LEU A 202 -11.31 -7.19 6.00
CA LEU A 202 -12.13 -8.33 5.55
C LEU A 202 -13.59 -7.92 5.31
N PHE A 203 -14.14 -7.10 6.20
CA PHE A 203 -15.50 -6.59 6.08
C PHE A 203 -15.64 -5.70 4.85
N PHE A 204 -14.62 -4.89 4.53
CA PHE A 204 -14.59 -4.07 3.32
C PHE A 204 -14.64 -4.90 2.04
N TYR A 205 -13.83 -5.94 1.90
CA TYR A 205 -13.87 -6.78 0.70
C TYR A 205 -15.16 -7.60 0.58
N SER A 206 -15.68 -8.10 1.71
CA SER A 206 -17.02 -8.69 1.74
C SER A 206 -18.11 -7.69 1.31
N TRP A 207 -18.00 -6.44 1.76
CA TRP A 207 -18.90 -5.36 1.38
C TRP A 207 -18.80 -5.00 -0.11
N LEU A 208 -17.63 -5.09 -0.75
CA LEU A 208 -17.51 -4.89 -2.20
C LEU A 208 -18.28 -5.95 -3.01
N ILE A 209 -18.28 -7.22 -2.55
CA ILE A 209 -19.13 -8.28 -3.13
C ILE A 209 -20.60 -7.90 -2.99
N ASP A 210 -21.00 -7.44 -1.79
CA ASP A 210 -22.38 -7.07 -1.50
C ASP A 210 -22.86 -5.88 -2.31
N ARG A 211 -21.96 -4.94 -2.58
CA ARG A 211 -22.17 -3.79 -3.48
C ARG A 211 -22.28 -4.19 -4.95
N GLY A 212 -22.03 -5.45 -5.29
CA GLY A 212 -22.01 -5.95 -6.66
C GLY A 212 -20.87 -5.38 -7.50
N ILE A 213 -19.78 -4.92 -6.85
CA ILE A 213 -18.61 -4.35 -7.54
C ILE A 213 -17.81 -5.47 -8.21
N TYR A 214 -17.66 -6.61 -7.53
CA TYR A 214 -17.00 -7.82 -8.03
C TYR A 214 -17.85 -9.05 -7.73
N ASP A 215 -17.70 -10.10 -8.54
CA ASP A 215 -18.28 -11.42 -8.25
C ASP A 215 -17.34 -12.25 -7.37
N GLU A 216 -16.03 -12.01 -7.45
CA GLU A 216 -15.00 -12.71 -6.69
C GLU A 216 -13.88 -11.76 -6.24
N ILE A 217 -13.38 -11.94 -5.02
CA ILE A 217 -12.23 -11.20 -4.51
C ILE A 217 -11.25 -12.14 -3.81
N GLU A 218 -9.98 -12.06 -4.18
CA GLU A 218 -8.85 -12.69 -3.49
C GLU A 218 -8.02 -11.61 -2.78
N LEU A 219 -7.83 -11.75 -1.48
CA LEU A 219 -6.97 -10.88 -0.68
C LEU A 219 -5.79 -11.69 -0.15
N ASN A 220 -4.59 -11.32 -0.60
CA ASN A 220 -3.35 -12.03 -0.32
C ASN A 220 -2.39 -11.13 0.46
N PHE A 221 -1.91 -11.62 1.61
CA PHE A 221 -0.92 -10.96 2.44
C PHE A 221 0.46 -11.58 2.22
N MET A 222 1.44 -10.74 1.91
CA MET A 222 2.82 -11.19 1.74
C MET A 222 3.45 -11.65 3.07
N ILE A 223 4.41 -12.56 3.02
CA ILE A 223 5.14 -13.01 4.22
C ILE A 223 5.98 -11.86 4.77
N PRO A 224 5.88 -11.51 6.07
CA PRO A 224 6.68 -10.48 6.70
C PRO A 224 8.19 -10.65 6.45
N GLY A 225 8.87 -9.55 6.09
CA GLY A 225 10.30 -9.56 5.75
C GLY A 225 10.65 -10.11 4.36
N HIS A 226 9.66 -10.64 3.62
CA HIS A 226 9.75 -11.00 2.21
C HIS A 226 8.75 -10.19 1.38
N THR A 227 8.44 -8.98 1.83
CA THR A 227 7.28 -8.21 1.41
C THR A 227 7.52 -7.36 0.18
N LYS A 228 8.78 -7.13 -0.23
CA LYS A 228 9.13 -6.25 -1.36
C LYS A 228 8.24 -6.48 -2.58
N PHE A 229 7.48 -5.49 -3.01
CA PHE A 229 6.55 -5.63 -4.12
C PHE A 229 6.48 -4.37 -4.97
N ILE A 230 5.55 -4.33 -5.92
CA ILE A 230 5.58 -3.31 -6.97
C ILE A 230 5.50 -1.88 -6.40
N CYS A 231 4.76 -1.68 -5.31
CA CYS A 231 4.62 -0.37 -4.67
C CYS A 231 5.96 0.19 -4.17
N ASP A 232 6.82 -0.65 -3.59
CA ASP A 232 8.14 -0.25 -3.10
C ASP A 232 9.03 0.28 -4.23
N GLY A 233 8.97 -0.36 -5.40
CA GLY A 233 9.67 0.10 -6.59
C GLY A 233 9.20 1.50 -7.01
N CYS A 234 7.89 1.70 -7.05
CA CYS A 234 7.28 2.99 -7.39
C CYS A 234 7.69 4.10 -6.41
N PHE A 235 7.65 3.81 -5.11
CA PHE A 235 8.11 4.75 -4.08
C PHE A 235 9.61 5.01 -4.15
N GLY A 236 10.41 4.00 -4.49
CA GLY A 236 11.85 4.14 -4.71
C GLY A 236 12.15 5.18 -5.79
N LEU A 237 11.43 5.13 -6.91
CA LEU A 237 11.56 6.11 -8.01
C LEU A 237 11.19 7.53 -7.56
N ILE A 238 10.09 7.68 -6.81
CA ILE A 238 9.68 8.96 -6.22
C ILE A 238 10.78 9.49 -5.28
N LYS A 239 11.31 8.64 -4.39
CA LYS A 239 12.36 9.02 -3.42
C LYS A 239 13.66 9.44 -4.10
N ILE A 240 14.03 8.82 -5.22
CA ILE A 240 15.24 9.22 -5.99
C ILE A 240 15.13 10.67 -6.45
N LEU A 241 13.98 11.06 -7.01
CA LEU A 241 13.76 12.43 -7.48
C LEU A 241 13.57 13.41 -6.32
N TYR A 242 12.82 13.01 -5.29
CA TYR A 242 12.59 13.81 -4.09
C TYR A 242 13.90 14.24 -3.41
N ARG A 243 14.84 13.32 -3.18
CA ARG A 243 16.14 13.60 -2.53
C ARG A 243 17.04 14.56 -3.31
N LYS A 244 16.76 14.77 -4.60
CA LYS A 244 17.49 15.67 -5.49
C LYS A 244 16.76 16.99 -5.74
N SER A 245 15.58 17.16 -5.15
CA SER A 245 14.71 18.32 -5.38
C SER A 245 14.65 19.20 -4.14
N ILE A 246 14.50 20.50 -4.35
CA ILE A 246 14.02 21.42 -3.32
C ILE A 246 12.51 21.27 -3.27
N VAL A 247 11.96 21.09 -2.07
CA VAL A 247 10.54 20.82 -1.85
C VAL A 247 10.06 21.79 -0.78
N ASN A 248 9.31 22.81 -1.17
CA ASN A 248 8.78 23.78 -0.22
C ASN A 248 7.34 23.46 0.17
N THR A 249 6.55 22.88 -0.74
CA THR A 249 5.11 22.72 -0.61
C THR A 249 4.64 21.28 -0.89
N VAL A 250 3.37 20.98 -0.58
CA VAL A 250 2.73 19.72 -0.97
C VAL A 250 2.62 19.62 -2.51
N ASP A 251 2.46 20.74 -3.23
CA ASP A 251 2.42 20.75 -4.70
C ASP A 251 3.76 20.36 -5.32
N ASP A 252 4.87 20.68 -4.66
CA ASP A 252 6.19 20.20 -5.09
C ASP A 252 6.27 18.67 -5.00
N VAL A 253 5.70 18.07 -3.96
CA VAL A 253 5.60 16.60 -3.83
C VAL A 253 4.75 16.01 -4.95
N VAL A 254 3.59 16.62 -5.26
CA VAL A 254 2.74 16.22 -6.40
C VAL A 254 3.51 16.27 -7.72
N SER A 255 4.23 17.37 -7.96
CA SER A 255 5.07 17.56 -9.15
C SER A 255 6.16 16.50 -9.24
N ILE A 256 6.84 16.20 -8.13
CA ILE A 256 7.88 15.17 -8.06
C ILE A 256 7.31 13.79 -8.41
N ILE A 257 6.15 13.43 -7.87
CA ILE A 257 5.52 12.13 -8.16
C ILE A 257 5.22 12.01 -9.65
N ASN A 258 4.58 13.01 -10.24
CA ASN A 258 4.22 12.98 -11.67
C ASN A 258 5.46 12.96 -12.59
N ARG A 259 6.59 13.54 -12.15
CA ARG A 259 7.87 13.54 -12.90
C ARG A 259 8.77 12.36 -12.58
N SER A 260 8.41 11.53 -11.59
CA SER A 260 9.26 10.42 -11.14
C SER A 260 9.36 9.27 -12.16
N THR A 261 8.44 9.23 -13.12
CA THR A 261 8.34 8.18 -14.15
C THR A 261 7.84 8.75 -15.47
N THR A 262 8.14 8.07 -16.57
CA THR A 262 7.51 8.33 -17.88
C THR A 262 6.17 7.57 -18.00
N ASN A 263 5.39 7.89 -19.04
CA ASN A 263 4.13 7.20 -19.39
C ASN A 263 3.09 7.14 -18.27
N ASN A 264 3.11 8.10 -17.35
CA ASN A 264 2.18 8.18 -16.22
C ASN A 264 2.14 6.91 -15.35
N PHE A 265 3.28 6.21 -15.21
CA PHE A 265 3.36 5.06 -14.33
C PHE A 265 3.11 5.44 -12.87
N ASN A 266 3.70 6.54 -12.38
CA ASN A 266 3.32 7.18 -11.13
C ASN A 266 2.44 8.41 -11.41
N ILE A 267 1.25 8.44 -10.80
CA ILE A 267 0.35 9.59 -10.86
C ILE A 267 0.02 10.05 -9.45
N ALA A 268 0.16 11.34 -9.18
CA ALA A 268 -0.24 11.93 -7.92
C ALA A 268 -1.77 12.12 -7.85
N GLN A 269 -2.36 11.77 -6.71
CA GLN A 269 -3.73 12.11 -6.37
C GLN A 269 -3.72 12.93 -5.08
N ARG A 270 -3.96 14.24 -5.22
CA ARG A 270 -3.97 15.16 -4.07
C ARG A 270 -5.36 15.19 -3.43
N TYR A 271 -5.37 15.29 -2.10
CA TYR A 271 -6.52 15.81 -1.36
C TYR A 271 -6.36 17.32 -1.26
N LEU A 272 -7.34 18.09 -1.71
CA LEU A 272 -7.31 19.55 -1.60
C LEU A 272 -8.70 20.06 -1.26
N ASN A 273 -8.87 20.59 -0.05
CA ASN A 273 -10.13 21.17 0.42
C ASN A 273 -11.34 20.23 0.23
N GLY A 274 -11.21 18.95 0.59
CA GLY A 274 -12.30 17.96 0.45
C GLY A 274 -12.53 17.45 -0.98
N LYS A 275 -11.65 17.80 -1.93
CA LYS A 275 -11.68 17.33 -3.31
C LYS A 275 -10.55 16.34 -3.58
N GLY A 276 -10.78 15.45 -4.54
CA GLY A 276 -9.83 14.42 -4.98
C GLY A 276 -10.30 13.02 -4.62
N PHE A 277 -10.67 12.79 -3.36
CA PHE A 277 -11.31 11.56 -2.87
C PHE A 277 -12.09 11.87 -1.59
N GLN A 278 -12.89 10.92 -1.10
CA GLN A 278 -13.67 11.06 0.13
C GLN A 278 -13.20 10.06 1.20
N TYR A 279 -13.26 10.47 2.47
CA TYR A 279 -13.05 9.56 3.61
C TYR A 279 -14.38 9.01 4.11
N TYR A 280 -14.41 7.71 4.35
CA TYR A 280 -15.60 6.98 4.77
C TYR A 280 -15.41 6.34 6.15
N ASP A 281 -16.45 6.35 6.98
CA ASP A 281 -16.47 5.69 8.27
C ASP A 281 -16.83 4.21 8.18
N PHE A 282 -15.90 3.42 7.63
CA PHE A 282 -16.04 1.98 7.55
C PHE A 282 -16.12 1.31 8.93
N LYS A 283 -15.41 1.84 9.93
CA LYS A 283 -15.45 1.30 11.29
C LYS A 283 -16.86 1.31 11.86
N SER A 284 -17.55 2.44 11.77
CA SER A 284 -18.94 2.55 12.23
C SER A 284 -19.90 1.75 11.35
N HIS A 285 -19.66 1.75 10.03
CA HIS A 285 -20.49 1.03 9.07
C HIS A 285 -20.49 -0.49 9.25
N PHE A 286 -19.38 -1.06 9.75
CA PHE A 286 -19.22 -2.50 9.92
C PHE A 286 -19.38 -2.99 11.37
N GLN A 287 -19.97 -2.19 12.27
CA GLN A 287 -20.12 -2.56 13.70
C GLN A 287 -20.86 -3.87 13.94
N MET A 288 -21.80 -4.23 13.07
CA MET A 288 -22.60 -5.45 13.18
C MET A 288 -21.90 -6.72 12.67
N PHE A 289 -20.70 -6.59 12.06
CA PHE A 289 -19.99 -7.72 11.50
C PHE A 289 -19.27 -8.51 12.60
N LYS A 290 -19.35 -9.84 12.49
CA LYS A 290 -18.65 -10.76 13.38
C LYS A 290 -17.18 -10.85 12.99
N LYS A 291 -16.31 -10.61 13.96
CA LYS A 291 -14.86 -10.69 13.79
C LYS A 291 -14.41 -12.14 13.57
N LEU A 292 -13.47 -12.33 12.65
CA LEU A 292 -12.68 -13.55 12.52
C LEU A 292 -11.56 -13.52 13.59
N PRO A 293 -11.54 -14.48 14.52
CA PRO A 293 -10.43 -14.63 15.46
C PRO A 293 -9.14 -15.03 14.73
N ASN A 294 -7.99 -14.69 15.32
CA ASN A 294 -6.66 -15.10 14.85
C ASN A 294 -6.37 -14.76 13.38
N ILE A 295 -6.95 -13.66 12.87
CA ILE A 295 -6.76 -13.19 11.48
C ILE A 295 -5.28 -13.14 11.06
N GLN A 296 -4.37 -12.81 12.00
CA GLN A 296 -2.94 -12.71 11.76
C GLN A 296 -2.29 -14.01 11.30
N LYS A 297 -2.89 -15.17 11.63
CA LYS A 297 -2.40 -16.49 11.21
C LYS A 297 -2.55 -16.70 9.70
N TYR A 298 -3.60 -16.18 9.09
CA TYR A 298 -3.97 -16.52 7.71
C TYR A 298 -3.40 -15.54 6.70
N HIS A 299 -3.00 -15.99 5.51
CA HIS A 299 -2.41 -15.14 4.48
C HIS A 299 -3.30 -14.97 3.25
N HIS A 300 -4.22 -15.90 3.02
CA HIS A 300 -5.12 -15.86 1.87
C HIS A 300 -6.56 -15.82 2.34
N PHE A 301 -7.30 -14.86 1.80
CA PHE A 301 -8.73 -14.71 2.01
C PHE A 301 -9.44 -14.67 0.66
N TYR A 302 -10.62 -15.27 0.60
CA TYR A 302 -11.44 -15.31 -0.59
C TYR A 302 -12.89 -14.99 -0.27
N PHE A 303 -13.52 -14.26 -1.17
CA PHE A 303 -14.90 -13.79 -1.08
C PHE A 303 -15.59 -14.03 -2.42
N SER A 304 -16.85 -14.48 -2.37
CA SER A 304 -17.62 -14.81 -3.57
C SER A 304 -19.07 -14.36 -3.43
N SER A 305 -19.62 -13.83 -4.51
CA SER A 305 -21.04 -13.50 -4.68
C SER A 305 -21.96 -14.71 -4.52
N GLN A 306 -21.46 -15.94 -4.70
CA GLN A 306 -22.21 -17.18 -4.46
C GLN A 306 -22.39 -17.47 -2.96
N HIS A 307 -21.52 -16.90 -2.11
CA HIS A 307 -21.55 -17.08 -0.66
C HIS A 307 -21.44 -15.73 0.07
N PRO A 308 -22.42 -14.82 -0.07
CA PRO A 308 -22.36 -13.49 0.54
C PRO A 308 -22.24 -13.57 2.07
N GLY A 309 -21.39 -12.73 2.66
CA GLY A 309 -21.18 -12.69 4.11
C GLY A 309 -20.33 -13.83 4.67
N VAL A 310 -19.78 -14.69 3.81
CA VAL A 310 -18.81 -15.74 4.16
C VAL A 310 -17.41 -15.30 3.75
N VAL A 311 -16.44 -15.54 4.64
CA VAL A 311 -15.01 -15.39 4.33
C VAL A 311 -14.38 -16.76 4.30
N PHE A 312 -13.76 -17.10 3.19
CA PHE A 312 -12.89 -18.26 3.06
C PHE A 312 -11.47 -17.84 3.40
N TYR A 313 -10.75 -18.62 4.19
CA TYR A 313 -9.38 -18.27 4.60
C TYR A 313 -8.47 -19.49 4.75
N LYS A 314 -7.16 -19.28 4.57
CA LYS A 314 -6.11 -20.30 4.79
C LYS A 314 -4.76 -19.66 5.09
N ASP A 315 -3.83 -20.42 5.67
CA ASP A 315 -2.47 -19.92 5.97
C ASP A 315 -1.52 -20.07 4.78
N LYS A 316 -1.48 -21.25 4.15
CA LYS A 316 -0.60 -21.54 3.02
C LYS A 316 -1.39 -21.79 1.73
N LEU A 317 -0.70 -21.72 0.60
CA LEU A 317 -1.30 -21.96 -0.71
C LEU A 317 -1.83 -23.39 -0.87
N GLU A 318 -1.13 -24.37 -0.34
CA GLU A 318 -1.51 -25.80 -0.38
C GLU A 318 -2.64 -26.19 0.59
N ASP A 319 -2.94 -25.33 1.56
CA ASP A 319 -3.99 -25.59 2.55
C ASP A 319 -5.38 -25.55 1.90
N VAL A 320 -6.31 -26.31 2.47
CA VAL A 320 -7.73 -26.23 2.12
C VAL A 320 -8.35 -25.01 2.79
N TYR A 321 -9.24 -24.31 2.08
CA TYR A 321 -9.96 -23.18 2.65
C TYR A 321 -10.87 -23.61 3.81
N GLU A 322 -10.66 -23.00 4.96
CA GLU A 322 -11.67 -22.91 6.00
C GLU A 322 -12.66 -21.78 5.67
N LYS A 323 -13.82 -21.77 6.32
CA LYS A 323 -14.81 -20.70 6.13
C LYS A 323 -15.46 -20.27 7.44
N THR A 324 -15.76 -18.97 7.52
CA THR A 324 -16.56 -18.40 8.61
C THR A 324 -17.60 -17.44 8.07
N THR A 325 -18.73 -17.33 8.76
CA THR A 325 -19.76 -16.35 8.45
C THR A 325 -19.53 -15.08 9.28
N ILE A 326 -19.23 -13.97 8.60
CA ILE A 326 -18.98 -12.66 9.23
C ILE A 326 -20.25 -11.82 9.31
N ARG A 327 -21.29 -12.13 8.53
CA ARG A 327 -22.63 -11.56 8.66
C ARG A 327 -23.70 -12.52 8.18
N THR A 328 -24.89 -12.44 8.76
CA THR A 328 -26.06 -13.26 8.39
C THR A 328 -27.22 -12.43 7.86
N PHE A 329 -27.18 -11.11 8.00
CA PHE A 329 -28.22 -10.19 7.53
C PHE A 329 -27.98 -9.79 6.07
N SER A 330 -29.07 -9.45 5.36
CA SER A 330 -28.98 -8.88 4.00
C SER A 330 -28.35 -7.49 4.05
N TYR A 331 -27.42 -7.22 3.13
CA TYR A 331 -26.77 -5.93 3.03
C TYR A 331 -27.43 -5.10 1.93
N ALA A 332 -27.87 -3.89 2.26
CA ALA A 332 -28.47 -3.02 1.26
C ALA A 332 -27.39 -2.49 0.30
N ILE A 333 -27.50 -2.86 -0.97
CA ILE A 333 -26.55 -2.52 -2.04
C ILE A 333 -26.32 -1.01 -2.13
N ASN A 334 -27.29 -0.17 -1.78
CA ASN A 334 -27.22 1.27 -2.00
C ASN A 334 -26.68 2.09 -0.82
N ILE A 335 -26.49 1.48 0.36
CA ILE A 335 -26.03 2.23 1.53
C ILE A 335 -24.51 2.40 1.47
N LEU A 336 -24.06 3.64 1.39
CA LEU A 336 -22.65 4.01 1.53
C LEU A 336 -22.33 4.30 3.00
N PRO A 337 -21.07 4.10 3.44
CA PRO A 337 -20.65 4.53 4.75
C PRO A 337 -20.79 6.07 4.90
N PRO A 338 -20.97 6.58 6.12
CA PRO A 338 -20.92 8.02 6.38
C PRO A 338 -19.58 8.63 5.95
N ILE A 339 -19.59 9.89 5.51
CA ILE A 339 -18.37 10.62 5.18
C ILE A 339 -17.76 11.20 6.46
N ILE A 340 -16.44 11.13 6.59
CA ILE A 340 -15.68 11.75 7.68
C ILE A 340 -14.91 12.94 7.12
N ALA A 341 -14.86 14.03 7.89
CA ALA A 341 -14.02 15.18 7.57
C ALA A 341 -12.53 14.87 7.76
N SER A 342 -11.67 15.73 7.20
CA SER A 342 -10.25 15.78 7.56
C SER A 342 -10.05 16.52 8.87
N ARG A 343 -9.12 16.06 9.70
CA ARG A 343 -8.73 16.74 10.94
C ARG A 343 -7.66 17.80 10.65
N PRO A 344 -7.94 19.10 10.85
CA PRO A 344 -6.94 20.15 10.67
C PRO A 344 -5.81 20.04 11.70
N LEU A 345 -4.70 20.73 11.43
CA LEU A 345 -3.59 20.85 12.37
C LEU A 345 -4.06 21.49 13.69
N SER A 346 -3.62 20.95 14.82
CA SER A 346 -3.83 21.60 16.12
C SER A 346 -3.11 22.95 16.17
N LEU A 347 -3.66 23.91 16.92
CA LEU A 347 -3.05 25.23 17.07
C LEU A 347 -1.58 25.15 17.52
N LYS A 348 -1.30 24.26 18.47
CA LYS A 348 0.06 23.96 18.92
C LYS A 348 0.97 23.55 17.77
N ARG A 349 0.51 22.65 16.89
CA ARG A 349 1.30 22.18 15.75
C ARG A 349 1.48 23.28 14.70
N GLN A 350 0.48 24.12 14.46
CA GLN A 350 0.59 25.28 13.59
C GLN A 350 1.66 26.26 14.11
N GLU A 351 1.66 26.54 15.42
CA GLU A 351 2.67 27.39 16.05
C GLU A 351 4.09 26.83 15.95
N GLU A 352 4.27 25.53 16.19
CA GLU A 352 5.55 24.84 16.02
C GLU A 352 6.07 25.00 14.59
N LEU A 353 5.22 24.76 13.57
CA LEU A 353 5.60 24.91 12.18
C LEU A 353 5.98 26.37 11.85
N TYR A 354 5.18 27.33 12.29
CA TYR A 354 5.45 28.76 12.04
C TYR A 354 6.75 29.23 12.71
N LYS A 355 6.97 28.90 13.99
CA LYS A 355 8.14 29.35 14.75
C LYS A 355 9.41 28.61 14.35
N GLU A 356 9.33 27.29 14.19
CA GLU A 356 10.50 26.44 14.06
C GLU A 356 10.86 26.09 12.63
N ILE A 357 9.88 26.01 11.72
CA ILE A 357 10.07 25.48 10.36
C ILE A 357 10.04 26.58 9.29
N ALA A 358 9.19 27.60 9.43
CA ALA A 358 9.07 28.68 8.43
C ALA A 358 10.41 29.35 8.03
N PRO A 359 11.40 29.56 8.93
CA PRO A 359 12.71 30.11 8.54
C PRO A 359 13.46 29.28 7.49
N TYR A 360 13.17 27.98 7.41
CA TYR A 360 13.79 27.03 6.48
C TYR A 360 13.00 26.83 5.18
N VAL A 361 11.83 27.48 5.05
CA VAL A 361 11.05 27.50 3.82
C VAL A 361 11.45 28.73 3.02
N ASP A 362 11.59 28.58 1.70
CA ASP A 362 11.86 29.70 0.80
C ASP A 362 10.76 30.77 0.94
N VAL A 363 11.18 32.05 0.95
CA VAL A 363 10.31 33.20 1.29
C VAL A 363 8.95 33.18 0.59
N PRO A 364 8.84 32.91 -0.74
CA PRO A 364 7.55 32.91 -1.43
C PRO A 364 6.56 31.83 -0.96
N PHE A 365 7.04 30.77 -0.29
CA PHE A 365 6.24 29.60 0.07
C PHE A 365 5.95 29.49 1.57
N ARG A 366 6.50 30.39 2.39
CA ARG A 366 6.36 30.35 3.86
C ARG A 366 4.91 30.32 4.32
N GLU A 367 4.09 31.23 3.80
CA GLU A 367 2.66 31.31 4.16
C GLU A 367 1.85 30.11 3.62
N ILE A 368 2.35 29.40 2.61
CA ILE A 368 1.69 28.20 2.08
C ILE A 368 1.94 27.01 3.00
N THR A 369 3.21 26.82 3.41
CA THR A 369 3.64 25.61 4.13
C THR A 369 3.58 25.76 5.64
N CYS A 370 3.83 26.96 6.15
CA CYS A 370 3.85 27.28 7.57
C CYS A 370 3.13 28.62 7.80
N PRO A 371 1.82 28.71 7.48
CA PRO A 371 1.05 29.93 7.69
C PRO A 371 1.09 30.35 9.16
N LYS A 372 1.01 31.66 9.39
CA LYS A 372 0.84 32.18 10.74
C LYS A 372 -0.47 31.62 11.35
N PRO A 373 -0.45 31.07 12.58
CA PRO A 373 -1.65 30.57 13.23
C PRO A 373 -2.67 31.69 13.40
N GLU A 374 -3.89 31.46 12.94
CA GLU A 374 -5.01 32.36 13.20
C GLU A 374 -5.53 32.06 14.63
N LEU A 375 -5.40 33.04 15.53
CA LEU A 375 -6.12 32.99 16.81
C LEU A 375 -7.61 33.08 16.46
N GLN A 376 -8.34 31.98 16.64
CA GLN A 376 -9.79 32.05 16.68
C GLN A 376 -10.14 32.89 17.91
N ASN A 377 -10.53 34.14 17.70
CA ASN A 377 -11.18 34.93 18.74
C ASN A 377 -12.48 34.19 19.08
N GLU A 378 -12.59 33.70 20.31
CA GLU A 378 -13.77 33.03 20.88
C GLU A 378 -15.05 33.87 20.77
#